data_AF-A0A2W7I3Y9-F1
#
_entry.id   AF-A0A2W7I3Y9-F1
#
_cell.length_a   1.000
_cell.length_b   1.000
_cell.length_c   1.000
_cell.angle_alpha   90.00
_cell.angle_beta   90.00
_cell.angle_gamma   90.00
#
_symmetry.space_group_name_H-M   'P 1'
#
loop_
_entity.id
_entity.type
_entity.pdbx_description
1 polymer ?
#
loop_
_entity_poly.entity_id
_entity_poly.type
_entity_poly.pdbx_seq_one_letter_code
_entity_poly.pdbx_strand_id
1 'polypeptide(L)'
;MNKKIQKTVLAGLIGTLIMTIVMMIAPMMGMPKMSPPKMLAEMLGMPIFVGWIMHFMIGIVFAFAYTYLHLFKHKISNVWLKGAVFGIIAFVFAQVMMRVMGMMMPMPKMEGSMVLMAIGSLMGHIVFGMAVAKTVGETYCNSGTCKTKTTHSNVSYEKH
;
A
#
# COMPACT_ATOMS: atom_id res chain seq x y z
N MET A 1 -23.95 8.60 1.13
CA MET A 1 -22.58 8.39 1.64
C MET A 1 -21.59 9.14 0.77
N ASN A 2 -20.56 9.77 1.33
CA ASN A 2 -19.64 10.63 0.58
C ASN A 2 -18.77 9.75 -0.35
N LYS A 3 -18.92 9.88 -1.68
CA LYS A 3 -18.27 8.99 -2.68
C LYS A 3 -16.76 8.89 -2.48
N LYS A 4 -16.13 9.94 -1.94
CA LYS A 4 -14.70 9.98 -1.61
C LYS A 4 -14.31 8.97 -0.52
N ILE A 5 -15.10 8.89 0.56
CA ILE A 5 -14.87 7.98 1.69
C ILE A 5 -15.00 6.53 1.24
N GLN A 6 -16.04 6.21 0.46
CA GLN A 6 -16.22 4.86 -0.11
C GLN A 6 -15.02 4.42 -0.95
N LYS A 7 -14.52 5.32 -1.82
CA LYS A 7 -13.35 5.05 -2.66
C LYS A 7 -12.09 4.82 -1.84
N THR A 8 -11.87 5.62 -0.80
CA THR A 8 -10.72 5.47 0.09
C THR A 8 -10.74 4.14 0.83
N VAL A 9 -11.88 3.75 1.39
CA VAL A 9 -12.04 2.45 2.06
C VAL A 9 -11.78 1.31 1.09
N LEU A 10 -12.36 1.37 -0.11
CA LEU A 10 -12.17 0.35 -1.15
C LEU A 10 -10.70 0.26 -1.60
N ALA A 11 -10.02 1.40 -1.75
CA ALA A 11 -8.60 1.44 -2.10
C ALA A 11 -7.72 0.79 -1.02
N GLY A 12 -8.02 1.03 0.26
CA GLY A 12 -7.33 0.37 1.37
C GLY A 12 -7.52 -1.15 1.35
N LEU A 13 -8.75 -1.61 1.16
CA LEU A 13 -9.06 -3.04 1.07
C LEU A 13 -8.36 -3.72 -0.11
N ILE A 14 -8.45 -3.13 -1.31
CA ILE A 14 -7.81 -3.67 -2.53
C ILE A 14 -6.28 -3.64 -2.38
N GLY A 15 -5.72 -2.54 -1.88
CA GLY A 15 -4.29 -2.42 -1.64
C GLY A 15 -3.77 -3.51 -0.70
N THR A 16 -4.44 -3.70 0.45
CA THR A 16 -4.06 -4.73 1.42
C THR A 16 -4.23 -6.14 0.87
N LEU A 17 -5.28 -6.39 0.08
CA LEU A 17 -5.48 -7.68 -0.56
C LEU A 17 -4.36 -8.00 -1.54
N ILE A 18 -3.98 -7.06 -2.41
CA ILE A 18 -2.87 -7.23 -3.36
C ILE A 18 -1.56 -7.47 -2.60
N MET A 19 -1.29 -6.66 -1.58
CA MET A 19 -0.11 -6.86 -0.73
C MET A 19 -0.10 -8.25 -0.10
N THR A 20 -1.25 -8.72 0.39
CA THR A 20 -1.39 -10.06 0.98
C THR A 20 -1.05 -11.16 -0.03
N ILE A 21 -1.56 -11.05 -1.27
CA ILE A 21 -1.26 -12.01 -2.33
C ILE A 21 0.25 -12.00 -2.64
N VAL A 22 0.87 -10.82 -2.74
CA VAL A 22 2.33 -10.71 -2.94
C VAL A 22 3.10 -11.37 -1.81
N MET A 23 2.67 -11.19 -0.55
CA MET A 23 3.30 -11.83 0.60
C MET A 23 3.09 -13.34 0.66
N MET A 24 2.01 -13.87 0.07
CA MET A 24 1.81 -15.31 -0.08
C MET A 24 2.74 -15.91 -1.14
N ILE A 25 3.06 -15.15 -2.18
CA ILE A 25 3.95 -15.57 -3.28
C ILE A 25 5.43 -15.38 -2.90
N ALA A 26 5.77 -14.38 -2.08
CA ALA A 26 7.15 -14.05 -1.72
C ALA A 26 7.96 -15.26 -1.15
N PRO A 27 7.39 -16.15 -0.32
CA PRO A 27 8.08 -17.35 0.14
C PRO A 27 8.43 -18.34 -0.97
N MET A 28 7.62 -18.38 -2.04
CA MET A 28 7.89 -19.21 -3.22
C MET A 28 9.07 -18.68 -4.04
N MET A 29 9.43 -17.41 -3.85
CA MET A 29 10.60 -16.77 -4.46
C MET A 29 11.85 -16.86 -3.56
N GLY A 30 11.82 -17.67 -2.50
CA GLY A 30 12.94 -17.85 -1.57
C GLY A 30 13.02 -16.80 -0.47
N MET A 31 12.02 -15.93 -0.32
CA MET A 31 11.97 -14.99 0.80
C MET A 31 11.46 -15.69 2.08
N PRO A 32 11.84 -15.23 3.29
CA PRO A 32 11.29 -15.77 4.54
C PRO A 32 9.78 -15.60 4.62
N LYS A 33 9.09 -16.54 5.26
CA LYS A 33 7.64 -16.46 5.49
C LYS A 33 7.33 -15.28 6.43
N MET A 34 6.75 -14.23 5.89
CA MET A 34 6.28 -13.07 6.66
C MET A 34 4.77 -12.98 6.59
N SER A 35 4.11 -13.06 7.75
CA SER A 35 2.67 -12.88 7.86
C SER A 35 2.38 -11.73 8.82
N PRO A 36 2.11 -10.51 8.31
CA PRO A 36 1.75 -9.37 9.15
C PRO A 36 0.52 -9.61 10.04
N PRO A 37 -0.57 -10.26 9.57
CA PRO A 37 -1.70 -10.61 10.43
C PRO A 37 -1.29 -11.50 11.61
N LYS A 38 -0.46 -12.52 11.37
CA LYS A 38 0.02 -13.41 12.42
C LYS A 38 0.91 -12.66 13.42
N MET A 39 1.80 -11.81 12.92
CA MET A 39 2.68 -10.99 13.76
C MET A 39 1.88 -10.04 14.67
N LEU A 40 0.85 -9.36 14.14
CA LEU A 40 -0.02 -8.50 14.93
C LEU A 40 -0.83 -9.28 15.97
N ALA A 41 -1.34 -10.47 15.60
CA ALA A 41 -2.08 -11.33 16.51
C ALA A 41 -1.19 -11.81 17.67
N GLU A 42 0.03 -12.27 17.38
CA GLU A 42 0.99 -12.73 18.38
C GLU A 42 1.44 -11.60 19.32
N MET A 43 1.72 -10.41 18.78
CA MET A 43 2.10 -9.24 19.60
C MET A 43 0.98 -8.80 20.56
N LEU A 44 -0.28 -8.93 20.14
CA LEU A 44 -1.44 -8.58 20.96
C LEU A 44 -1.91 -9.74 21.86
N GLY A 45 -1.35 -10.95 21.72
CA GLY A 45 -1.84 -12.15 22.40
C GLY A 45 -3.27 -12.56 21.99
N MET A 46 -3.70 -12.16 20.79
CA MET A 46 -5.07 -12.34 20.28
C MET A 46 -5.12 -13.41 19.18
N PRO A 47 -6.29 -13.99 18.88
CA PRO A 47 -6.43 -14.96 17.80
C PRO A 47 -6.12 -14.34 16.43
N ILE A 48 -5.63 -15.16 15.49
CA ILE A 48 -5.18 -14.73 14.15
C ILE A 48 -6.24 -13.93 13.37
N PHE A 49 -7.52 -14.21 13.58
CA PHE A 49 -8.62 -13.46 12.96
C PHE A 49 -8.61 -11.97 13.34
N VAL A 50 -8.25 -11.62 14.57
CA VAL A 50 -8.09 -10.23 15.01
C VAL A 50 -6.90 -9.57 14.30
N GLY A 51 -5.81 -10.32 14.12
CA GLY A 51 -4.67 -9.86 13.31
C GLY A 51 -5.04 -9.51 11.87
N TRP A 52 -5.93 -10.29 11.24
CA TRP A 52 -6.46 -9.98 9.92
C TRP A 52 -7.30 -8.72 9.90
N ILE A 53 -8.22 -8.57 10.86
CA ILE A 53 -9.03 -7.35 10.99
C ILE A 53 -8.12 -6.13 11.12
N MET A 54 -7.13 -6.19 12.02
CA MET A 54 -6.17 -5.11 12.24
C MET A 54 -5.36 -4.82 10.97
N HIS A 55 -4.92 -5.84 10.23
CA HIS A 55 -4.16 -5.65 9.01
C HIS A 55 -4.96 -4.88 7.94
N PHE A 56 -6.23 -5.23 7.73
CA PHE A 56 -7.12 -4.50 6.82
C PHE A 56 -7.47 -3.11 7.34
N MET A 57 -7.70 -2.95 8.65
CA MET A 57 -7.96 -1.63 9.25
C MET A 57 -6.78 -0.68 9.06
N ILE A 58 -5.54 -1.13 9.30
CA ILE A 58 -4.32 -0.34 9.07
C ILE A 58 -4.21 0.05 7.59
N GLY A 59 -4.52 -0.87 6.67
CA GLY A 59 -4.56 -0.57 5.24
C GLY A 59 -5.55 0.53 4.87
N ILE A 60 -6.75 0.50 5.46
CA ILE A 60 -7.76 1.55 5.29
C ILE A 60 -7.24 2.88 5.85
N VAL A 61 -6.67 2.89 7.05
CA VAL A 61 -6.08 4.11 7.66
C VAL A 61 -4.99 4.70 6.78
N PHE A 62 -4.12 3.87 6.20
CA PHE A 62 -3.13 4.34 5.23
C PHE A 62 -3.76 4.91 3.95
N ALA A 63 -4.82 4.29 3.42
CA ALA A 63 -5.54 4.87 2.29
C ALA A 63 -6.17 6.23 2.61
N PHE A 64 -6.68 6.42 3.84
CA PHE A 64 -7.12 7.72 4.35
C PHE A 64 -5.96 8.72 4.39
N ALA A 65 -4.82 8.34 4.96
CA ALA A 65 -3.62 9.16 4.95
C ALA A 65 -3.25 9.59 3.52
N TYR A 66 -3.21 8.66 2.54
CA TYR A 66 -2.95 9.01 1.14
C TYR A 66 -3.96 10.02 0.57
N THR A 67 -5.25 9.80 0.82
CA THR A 67 -6.34 10.61 0.27
C THR A 67 -6.39 12.03 0.86
N TYR A 68 -6.08 12.18 2.15
CA TYR A 68 -6.27 13.42 2.90
C TYR A 68 -4.99 14.22 3.12
N LEU A 69 -3.83 13.57 3.20
CA LEU A 69 -2.57 14.28 3.50
C LEU A 69 -2.10 15.19 2.36
N HIS A 70 -2.71 15.13 1.17
CA HIS A 70 -2.43 16.01 0.03
C HIS A 70 -0.94 16.20 -0.34
N LEU A 71 -0.04 15.35 0.18
CA LEU A 71 1.42 15.51 0.14
C LEU A 71 1.97 15.65 -1.28
N PHE A 72 1.23 15.12 -2.26
CA PHE A 72 1.66 15.05 -3.66
C PHE A 72 0.82 15.90 -4.62
N LYS A 73 0.02 16.86 -4.12
CA LYS A 73 -0.88 17.66 -4.98
C LYS A 73 -0.13 18.43 -6.10
N HIS A 74 1.09 18.90 -5.85
CA HIS A 74 1.78 19.82 -6.76
C HIS A 74 3.14 19.35 -7.32
N LYS A 75 3.76 18.27 -6.80
CA LYS A 75 5.14 17.93 -7.17
C LYS A 75 5.31 16.75 -8.15
N ILE A 76 4.31 15.87 -8.29
CA ILE A 76 4.48 14.63 -9.09
C ILE A 76 3.26 14.42 -10.00
N SER A 77 3.47 14.37 -11.31
CA SER A 77 2.39 14.12 -12.30
C SER A 77 2.04 12.63 -12.42
N ASN A 78 3.00 11.73 -12.20
CA ASN A 78 2.81 10.29 -12.37
C ASN A 78 2.17 9.63 -11.12
N VAL A 79 1.00 9.02 -11.31
CA VAL A 79 0.24 8.32 -10.24
C VAL A 79 1.00 7.13 -9.66
N TRP A 80 1.75 6.39 -10.48
CA TRP A 80 2.56 5.26 -10.02
C TRP A 80 3.70 5.72 -9.13
N LEU A 81 4.39 6.81 -9.51
CA LEU A 81 5.47 7.37 -8.72
C LEU A 81 4.94 7.93 -7.38
N LYS A 82 3.77 8.58 -7.38
CA LYS A 82 3.08 8.99 -6.14
C LYS A 82 2.81 7.80 -5.22
N GLY A 83 2.30 6.71 -5.79
CA GLY A 83 2.04 5.48 -5.05
C GLY A 83 3.30 4.83 -4.50
N ALA A 84 4.37 4.77 -5.28
CA ALA A 84 5.65 4.21 -4.83
C ALA A 84 6.24 5.04 -3.67
N VAL A 85 6.26 6.37 -3.78
CA VAL A 85 6.74 7.25 -2.70
C VAL A 85 5.85 7.11 -1.47
N PHE A 86 4.53 7.06 -1.63
CA PHE A 86 3.62 6.80 -0.52
C PHE A 86 3.87 5.43 0.13
N GLY A 87 4.14 4.40 -0.67
CA GLY A 87 4.50 3.06 -0.17
C GLY A 87 5.77 3.07 0.66
N ILE A 88 6.80 3.82 0.25
CA ILE A 88 8.03 4.00 1.05
C ILE A 88 7.72 4.72 2.37
N ILE A 89 6.91 5.78 2.35
CA ILE A 89 6.51 6.49 3.58
C ILE A 89 5.72 5.56 4.50
N ALA A 90 4.77 4.78 3.96
CA ALA A 90 3.99 3.81 4.70
C ALA A 90 4.88 2.71 5.30
N PHE A 91 5.88 2.24 4.55
CA PHE A 91 6.89 1.31 5.04
C PHE A 91 7.67 1.90 6.22
N VAL A 92 8.25 3.09 6.07
CA VAL A 92 9.01 3.73 7.15
C VAL A 92 8.12 3.91 8.38
N PHE A 93 6.88 4.36 8.20
CA PHE A 93 5.92 4.49 9.29
C PHE A 93 5.62 3.13 9.94
N ALA A 94 5.39 2.07 9.16
CA ALA A 94 5.18 0.73 9.68
C ALA A 94 6.40 0.23 10.46
N GLN A 95 7.62 0.43 9.97
CA GLN A 95 8.85 0.03 10.67
C GLN A 95 9.02 0.78 11.99
N VAL A 96 8.74 2.09 12.02
CA VAL A 96 8.77 2.90 13.24
C VAL A 96 7.73 2.41 14.23
N MET A 97 6.48 2.22 13.80
CA MET A 97 5.40 1.74 14.67
C MET A 97 5.68 0.34 15.20
N MET A 98 6.20 -0.56 14.38
CA MET A 98 6.63 -1.90 14.80
C MET A 98 7.73 -1.83 15.86
N ARG A 99 8.70 -0.92 15.71
CA ARG A 99 9.77 -0.73 16.71
C ARG A 99 9.23 -0.14 18.01
N VAL A 100 8.32 0.82 17.95
CA VAL A 100 7.64 1.39 19.13
C VAL A 100 6.82 0.32 19.84
N MET A 101 6.00 -0.43 19.11
CA MET A 101 5.24 -1.55 19.68
C MET A 101 6.15 -2.63 20.26
N GLY A 102 7.28 -2.93 19.62
CA GLY A 102 8.27 -3.89 20.12
C GLY A 102 9.04 -3.43 21.36
N MET A 103 9.02 -2.15 21.70
CA MET A 103 9.53 -1.65 22.99
C MET A 103 8.51 -1.81 24.12
N MET A 104 7.21 -1.88 23.79
CA MET A 104 6.12 -1.99 24.76
C MET A 104 5.61 -3.43 24.91
N MET A 105 5.73 -4.25 23.86
CA MET A 105 5.21 -5.62 23.78
C MET A 105 6.31 -6.57 23.26
N PRO A 106 6.35 -7.82 23.74
CA PRO A 106 7.32 -8.79 23.26
C PRO A 106 7.09 -9.08 21.77
N MET A 107 8.14 -8.89 20.97
CA MET A 107 8.10 -9.19 19.54
C MET A 107 8.25 -10.71 19.32
N PRO A 108 7.41 -11.31 18.45
CA PRO A 108 7.59 -12.70 18.08
C PRO A 108 8.94 -12.92 17.38
N LYS A 109 9.53 -14.10 17.56
CA LYS A 109 10.79 -14.45 16.92
C LYS A 109 10.58 -14.49 15.40
N MET A 110 11.24 -13.59 14.69
CA MET A 110 11.24 -13.58 13.24
C MET A 110 12.25 -14.62 12.74
N GLU A 111 11.76 -15.61 12.01
CA GLU A 111 12.60 -16.68 11.42
C GLU A 111 13.10 -16.26 10.04
N GLY A 112 14.42 -16.39 9.81
CA GLY A 112 15.06 -16.14 8.52
C GLY A 112 15.99 -14.92 8.48
N SER A 113 16.43 -14.55 7.29
CA SER A 113 17.31 -13.38 7.08
C SER A 113 16.52 -12.09 7.27
N MET A 114 16.89 -11.30 8.29
CA MET A 114 16.32 -9.98 8.57
C MET A 114 16.37 -9.04 7.35
N VAL A 115 17.42 -9.15 6.53
CA VAL A 115 17.59 -8.34 5.31
C VAL A 115 16.53 -8.72 4.27
N LEU A 116 16.33 -10.01 4.03
CA LEU A 116 15.31 -10.47 3.07
C LEU A 116 13.89 -10.10 3.53
N MET A 117 13.62 -10.17 4.83
CA MET A 117 12.34 -9.74 5.39
C MET A 117 12.11 -8.23 5.19
N ALA A 118 13.13 -7.41 5.41
CA ALA A 118 13.04 -5.97 5.20
C ALA A 118 12.77 -5.64 3.72
N ILE A 119 13.45 -6.33 2.79
CA ILE A 119 13.24 -6.17 1.35
C ILE A 119 11.82 -6.59 0.96
N GLY A 120 11.37 -7.77 1.42
CA GLY A 120 10.01 -8.25 1.16
C GLY A 120 8.93 -7.32 1.69
N SER A 121 9.12 -6.80 2.91
CA SER A 121 8.22 -5.79 3.50
C SER A 121 8.20 -4.50 2.70
N LEU A 122 9.36 -3.97 2.30
CA LEU A 122 9.46 -2.76 1.49
C LEU A 122 8.76 -2.94 0.14
N MET A 123 9.01 -4.06 -0.56
CA MET A 123 8.34 -4.38 -1.81
C MET A 123 6.82 -4.46 -1.64
N GLY A 124 6.33 -5.14 -0.59
CA GLY A 124 4.91 -5.23 -0.28
C GLY A 124 4.26 -3.85 -0.10
N HIS A 125 4.93 -2.95 0.62
CA HIS A 125 4.43 -1.59 0.85
C HIS A 125 4.49 -0.71 -0.40
N ILE A 126 5.49 -0.87 -1.26
CA ILE A 126 5.55 -0.18 -2.56
C ILE A 126 4.39 -0.62 -3.45
N VAL A 127 4.14 -1.93 -3.56
CA VAL A 127 3.01 -2.47 -4.33
C VAL A 127 1.68 -2.00 -3.73
N PHE A 128 1.53 -2.04 -2.40
CA PHE A 128 0.37 -1.48 -1.70
C PHE A 128 0.15 -0.01 -2.06
N GLY A 129 1.20 0.81 -1.98
CA GLY A 129 1.12 2.24 -2.26
C GLY A 129 0.75 2.53 -3.72
N MET A 130 1.31 1.78 -4.67
CA MET A 130 0.93 1.85 -6.08
C MET A 130 -0.53 1.46 -6.31
N ALA A 131 -1.00 0.38 -5.69
CA ALA A 131 -2.38 -0.07 -5.79
C ALA A 131 -3.35 0.98 -5.23
N VAL A 132 -3.10 1.49 -4.02
CA VAL A 132 -3.92 2.55 -3.40
C VAL A 132 -3.93 3.80 -4.27
N ALA A 133 -2.77 4.25 -4.74
CA ALA A 133 -2.66 5.43 -5.59
C ALA A 133 -3.40 5.28 -6.92
N LYS A 134 -3.36 4.08 -7.54
CA LYS A 134 -4.11 3.76 -8.75
C LYS A 134 -5.60 3.75 -8.49
N THR A 135 -6.08 3.02 -7.48
CA THR A 135 -7.53 2.93 -7.17
C THR A 135 -8.12 4.29 -6.80
N VAL A 136 -7.40 5.09 -6.02
CA VAL A 136 -7.79 6.45 -5.67
C VAL A 136 -7.63 7.42 -6.85
N GLY A 137 -6.56 7.31 -7.63
CA GLY A 137 -6.23 8.18 -8.77
C GLY A 137 -7.14 7.98 -9.98
N GLU A 138 -7.44 6.74 -10.35
CA GLU A 138 -8.41 6.40 -11.41
C GLU A 138 -9.80 6.95 -11.10
N THR A 139 -10.14 7.09 -9.81
CA THR A 139 -11.42 7.62 -9.38
C THR A 139 -11.47 9.14 -9.19
N TYR A 140 -10.33 9.87 -9.32
CA TYR A 140 -10.30 11.34 -9.47
C TYR A 140 -10.48 11.80 -10.93
N CYS A 141 -10.36 10.89 -11.92
CA CYS A 141 -10.68 11.17 -13.32
C CYS A 141 -12.16 10.93 -13.68
N ASN A 142 -12.99 10.46 -12.73
CA ASN A 142 -14.39 10.11 -12.98
C ASN A 142 -15.40 11.17 -12.49
N SER A 143 -15.09 12.45 -12.71
CA SER A 143 -16.05 13.55 -12.61
C SER A 143 -15.53 14.80 -13.35
N GLY A 144 -15.38 14.72 -14.67
CA GLY A 144 -15.46 15.93 -15.50
C GLY A 144 -14.50 16.09 -16.68
N THR A 145 -13.34 15.44 -16.72
CA THR A 145 -12.44 15.48 -17.91
C THR A 145 -11.23 14.57 -17.70
N CYS A 146 -11.22 13.44 -18.40
CA CYS A 146 -10.03 12.62 -18.56
C CYS A 146 -9.31 13.14 -19.82
N LYS A 147 -8.28 13.98 -19.68
CA LYS A 147 -7.29 14.13 -20.75
C LYS A 147 -6.15 13.16 -20.47
N THR A 148 -6.11 12.09 -21.26
CA THR A 148 -4.93 11.26 -21.44
C THR A 148 -3.77 12.18 -21.81
N LYS A 149 -2.72 12.21 -20.98
CA LYS A 149 -1.43 12.73 -21.42
C LYS A 149 -0.80 11.65 -22.28
N THR A 150 -1.27 11.55 -23.53
CA THR A 150 -0.58 10.80 -24.58
C THR A 150 0.66 11.63 -24.91
N THR A 151 1.83 11.19 -24.44
CA THR A 151 3.09 11.72 -24.96
C THR A 151 3.62 10.72 -25.97
N HIS A 152 4.01 11.25 -27.13
CA HIS A 152 4.48 10.60 -28.37
C HIS A 152 3.31 10.13 -29.26
N SER A 153 3.08 10.65 -30.47
CA SER A 153 3.96 11.32 -31.44
C SER A 153 3.09 12.05 -32.49
N ASN A 154 3.52 13.24 -32.92
CA ASN A 154 3.03 13.87 -34.15
C ASN A 154 3.27 12.93 -35.34
N VAL A 155 2.22 12.51 -36.04
CA VAL A 155 2.17 12.51 -37.51
C VAL A 155 0.71 12.73 -37.92
N SER A 156 0.48 13.84 -38.62
CA SER A 156 -0.77 14.26 -39.21
C SER A 156 -1.28 13.26 -40.26
N TYR A 157 -2.59 13.00 -40.24
CA TYR A 157 -3.33 12.65 -41.45
C TYR A 157 -3.93 13.93 -42.00
N GLU A 158 -3.54 14.34 -43.20
CA GLU A 158 -4.30 15.32 -43.99
C GLU A 158 -4.77 14.63 -45.27
N LYS A 159 -6.08 14.40 -45.35
CA LYS A 159 -6.80 14.08 -46.58
C LYS A 159 -6.94 15.37 -47.37
N HIS A 160 -6.51 15.35 -48.62
CA HIS A 160 -7.20 15.98 -49.73
C HIS A 160 -7.20 15.00 -50.91
#